data_AF-A0A0D6PK58-F1
#
_entry.id   AF-A0A0D6PK58-F1
#
_cell.length_a   1.000
_cell.length_b   1.000
_cell.length_c   1.000
_cell.angle_alpha   90.00
_cell.angle_beta   90.00
_cell.angle_gamma   90.00
#
_symmetry.space_group_name_H-M   'P 1'
#
loop_
_entity.id
_entity.type
_entity.pdbx_description
1 polymer ?
#
loop_
_entity_poly.entity_id
_entity_poly.type
_entity_poly.pdbx_seq_one_letter_code
_entity_poly.pdbx_strand_id
1 'polypeptide(L)'
;MTARLLAPHVPSDDQDEEELRSKNHSSTILNFSLTGDGIANAGRFLTGGDAEVAIWERLWQRYSDYPDWFLYDLLQAPHHCSWHSLSYDSWSEAGEDAEVSEVARAALSQTRRGARIIASCNPIKDDDKDPPCIRAKREYEEIAEVAGGSFLCIGERPNEKSPETTEFEIGQHGPRLKSKAMKAAAIVGAGSVGSQPLAHGS
;
A
#
# COMPACT_ATOMS: atom_id res chain seq x y z
N MET A 1 -19.46 -5.18 -5.64
CA MET A 1 -18.19 -5.49 -4.96
C MET A 1 -18.00 -6.99 -4.94
N THR A 2 -16.78 -7.46 -5.20
CA THR A 2 -16.38 -8.87 -5.03
C THR A 2 -15.08 -8.94 -4.22
N ALA A 3 -14.82 -10.06 -3.55
CA ALA A 3 -13.56 -10.32 -2.86
C ALA A 3 -13.01 -11.67 -3.30
N ARG A 4 -11.72 -11.71 -3.62
CA ARG A 4 -10.99 -12.94 -3.92
C ARG A 4 -10.09 -13.26 -2.73
N LEU A 5 -10.27 -14.46 -2.17
CA LEU A 5 -9.39 -15.04 -1.16
C LEU A 5 -8.18 -15.68 -1.86
N LEU A 6 -6.97 -15.20 -1.54
CA LEU A 6 -5.71 -15.77 -2.01
C LEU A 6 -5.10 -16.71 -0.96
N ALA A 7 -5.22 -16.35 0.33
CA ALA A 7 -4.79 -17.16 1.48
C ALA A 7 -5.67 -16.86 2.72
N PRO A 8 -5.78 -17.78 3.70
CA PRO A 8 -5.17 -19.11 3.75
C PRO A 8 -5.79 -20.06 2.72
N HIS A 9 -5.02 -21.07 2.32
CA HIS A 9 -5.51 -22.13 1.44
C HIS A 9 -6.42 -23.11 2.19
N VAL A 10 -7.30 -23.76 1.43
CA VAL A 10 -8.04 -24.93 1.90
C VAL A 10 -7.02 -26.02 2.29
N PRO A 11 -7.24 -26.78 3.39
CA PRO A 11 -6.33 -27.85 3.80
C PRO A 11 -6.01 -28.80 2.64
N SER A 12 -4.75 -29.22 2.58
CA SER A 12 -4.25 -30.25 1.68
C SER A 12 -3.57 -31.34 2.50
N ASP A 13 -3.43 -32.54 1.93
CA ASP A 13 -2.75 -33.68 2.56
C ASP A 13 -1.21 -33.58 2.47
N ASP A 14 -0.69 -32.43 2.02
CA ASP A 14 0.73 -32.19 1.83
C ASP A 14 1.33 -31.58 3.11
N GLN A 15 2.31 -32.27 3.70
CA GLN A 15 2.94 -31.90 4.98
C GLN A 15 3.70 -30.57 4.89
N ASP A 16 4.32 -30.27 3.74
CA ASP A 16 5.02 -29.01 3.52
C ASP A 16 3.99 -27.85 3.45
N GLU A 17 2.81 -28.14 2.94
CA GLU A 17 1.72 -27.18 2.89
C GLU A 17 1.10 -26.90 4.27
N GLU A 18 1.03 -27.91 5.16
CA GLU A 18 0.59 -27.75 6.55
C GLU A 18 1.61 -27.01 7.42
N GLU A 19 2.91 -27.27 7.25
CA GLU A 19 3.96 -26.57 7.99
C GLU A 19 4.07 -25.08 7.56
N LEU A 20 3.88 -24.79 6.28
CA LEU A 20 3.77 -23.41 5.82
C LEU A 20 2.46 -22.75 6.27
N ARG A 21 1.37 -23.51 6.44
CA ARG A 21 0.13 -22.99 7.03
C ARG A 21 0.31 -22.62 8.51
N SER A 22 1.15 -23.34 9.26
CA SER A 22 1.46 -23.01 10.65
C SER A 22 2.44 -21.84 10.78
N LYS A 23 3.32 -21.64 9.79
CA LYS A 23 4.20 -20.45 9.64
C LYS A 23 3.47 -19.23 9.06
N ASN A 24 2.43 -19.45 8.25
CA ASN A 24 1.39 -18.46 7.97
C ASN A 24 0.83 -18.06 9.33
N HIS A 25 1.25 -16.93 9.88
CA HIS A 25 0.75 -16.39 11.14
C HIS A 25 -0.73 -15.94 11.02
N SER A 26 -1.62 -16.80 10.52
CA SER A 26 -3.05 -16.58 10.29
C SER A 26 -3.42 -15.45 9.31
N SER A 27 -2.46 -14.98 8.50
CA SER A 27 -2.69 -13.90 7.53
C SER A 27 -3.73 -14.29 6.48
N THR A 28 -4.76 -13.46 6.36
CA THR A 28 -5.79 -13.58 5.33
C THR A 28 -5.50 -12.59 4.22
N ILE A 29 -5.25 -13.10 3.02
CA ILE A 29 -4.89 -12.30 1.85
C ILE A 29 -6.11 -12.17 0.95
N LEU A 30 -6.57 -10.94 0.76
CA LEU A 30 -7.79 -10.61 0.01
C LEU A 30 -7.51 -9.54 -1.04
N ASN A 31 -8.04 -9.77 -2.25
CA ASN A 31 -8.15 -8.72 -3.27
C ASN A 31 -9.62 -8.37 -3.49
N PHE A 32 -9.99 -7.13 -3.19
CA PHE A 32 -11.33 -6.60 -3.35
C PHE A 32 -11.47 -5.87 -4.68
N SER A 33 -12.53 -6.17 -5.44
CA SER A 33 -12.97 -5.35 -6.56
C SER A 33 -14.15 -4.48 -6.12
N LEU A 34 -13.95 -3.17 -6.16
CA LEU A 34 -14.86 -2.14 -5.67
C LEU A 34 -15.60 -1.49 -6.86
N THR A 35 -16.86 -1.15 -6.63
CA THR A 35 -17.70 -0.40 -7.56
C THR A 35 -17.62 1.07 -7.20
N GLY A 36 -17.47 1.96 -8.20
CA GLY A 36 -17.44 3.42 -8.01
C GLY A 36 -18.29 4.09 -9.08
N ASP A 37 -19.21 4.97 -8.68
CA ASP A 37 -20.13 5.68 -9.60
C ASP A 37 -20.86 4.77 -10.60
N GLY A 38 -21.28 3.58 -10.16
CA GLY A 38 -21.95 2.57 -11.00
C GLY A 38 -21.01 1.77 -11.92
N ILE A 39 -19.71 2.06 -11.94
CA ILE A 39 -18.71 1.31 -12.71
C ILE A 39 -18.20 0.13 -11.88
N ALA A 40 -18.40 -1.09 -12.39
CA ALA A 40 -17.83 -2.30 -11.79
C ALA A 40 -16.30 -2.30 -11.95
N ASN A 41 -15.59 -2.81 -10.93
CA ASN A 41 -14.13 -2.86 -10.92
C ASN A 41 -13.45 -1.48 -11.09
N ALA A 42 -14.11 -0.43 -10.60
CA ALA A 42 -13.57 0.92 -10.63
C ALA A 42 -12.30 1.04 -9.79
N GLY A 43 -12.20 0.30 -8.68
CA GLY A 43 -11.00 0.23 -7.85
C GLY A 43 -10.72 -1.18 -7.35
N ARG A 44 -9.44 -1.51 -7.17
CA ARG A 44 -8.97 -2.76 -6.56
C ARG A 44 -8.13 -2.48 -5.31
N PHE A 45 -8.41 -3.21 -4.24
CA PHE A 45 -7.70 -3.12 -2.97
C PHE A 45 -7.15 -4.49 -2.58
N LEU A 46 -5.82 -4.61 -2.51
CA LEU A 46 -5.12 -5.80 -2.05
C LEU A 46 -4.64 -5.59 -0.61
N THR A 47 -4.92 -6.55 0.26
CA THR A 47 -4.37 -6.60 1.62
C THR A 47 -3.80 -7.97 1.91
N GLY A 48 -2.61 -7.98 2.50
CA GLY A 48 -1.85 -9.19 2.82
C GLY A 48 -1.94 -9.64 4.27
N GLY A 49 -2.52 -8.82 5.16
CA GLY A 49 -2.25 -8.95 6.60
C GLY A 49 -0.74 -8.91 6.86
N ASP A 50 -0.27 -9.85 7.69
CA ASP A 50 1.14 -9.98 8.07
C ASP A 50 1.83 -11.11 7.29
N ALA A 51 1.42 -11.34 6.04
CA ALA A 51 2.01 -12.38 5.21
C ALA A 51 3.48 -12.07 4.87
N GLU A 52 4.35 -12.99 5.23
CA GLU A 52 5.80 -12.94 4.96
C GLU A 52 6.17 -13.50 3.59
N VAL A 53 7.44 -13.35 3.23
CA VAL A 53 8.05 -13.63 1.92
C VAL A 53 7.67 -15.00 1.38
N ALA A 54 7.74 -16.06 2.20
CA ALA A 54 7.40 -17.42 1.79
C ALA A 54 5.97 -17.56 1.24
N ILE A 55 5.05 -16.76 1.78
CA ILE A 55 3.64 -16.78 1.37
C ILE A 55 3.48 -16.09 0.03
N TRP A 56 4.13 -14.94 -0.16
CA TRP A 56 4.10 -14.22 -1.43
C TRP A 56 4.78 -15.00 -2.55
N GLU A 57 5.94 -15.62 -2.28
CA GLU A 57 6.62 -16.48 -3.24
C GLU A 57 5.72 -17.62 -3.70
N ARG A 58 5.10 -18.33 -2.76
CA ARG A 58 4.22 -19.46 -3.06
C ARG A 58 2.98 -19.05 -3.84
N LEU A 59 2.34 -17.94 -3.43
CA LEU A 59 1.20 -17.40 -4.16
C LEU A 59 1.58 -17.04 -5.60
N TRP A 60 2.76 -16.45 -5.80
CA TRP A 60 3.24 -16.10 -7.12
C TRP A 60 3.58 -17.33 -7.96
N GLN A 61 4.32 -18.29 -7.41
CA GLN A 61 4.65 -19.53 -8.10
C GLN A 61 3.40 -20.27 -8.57
N ARG A 62 2.33 -20.27 -7.75
CA ARG A 62 1.07 -20.96 -8.06
C ARG A 62 0.19 -20.19 -9.05
N TYR A 63 0.17 -18.86 -8.99
CA TYR A 63 -0.81 -18.04 -9.69
C TYR A 63 -0.18 -16.98 -10.60
N SER A 64 1.09 -17.11 -10.96
CA SER A 64 1.78 -16.21 -11.91
C SER A 64 1.16 -16.22 -13.30
N ASP A 65 0.48 -17.30 -13.70
CA ASP A 65 -0.35 -17.36 -14.91
C ASP A 65 -1.63 -16.51 -14.81
N TYR A 66 -1.98 -16.03 -13.61
CA TYR A 66 -3.16 -15.23 -13.32
C TYR A 66 -2.80 -13.89 -12.63
N PRO A 67 -1.94 -13.04 -13.23
CA PRO A 67 -1.47 -11.80 -12.61
C PRO A 67 -2.63 -10.84 -12.28
N ASP A 68 -3.75 -10.90 -13.01
CA ASP A 68 -4.97 -10.13 -12.72
C ASP A 68 -5.49 -10.36 -11.29
N TRP A 69 -5.22 -11.51 -10.67
CA TRP A 69 -5.69 -11.79 -9.31
C TRP A 69 -4.98 -10.95 -8.24
N PHE A 70 -3.79 -10.46 -8.56
CA PHE A 70 -2.98 -9.62 -7.69
C PHE A 70 -3.09 -8.14 -8.08
N LEU A 71 -3.63 -7.81 -9.26
CA LEU A 71 -3.76 -6.42 -9.69
C LEU A 71 -4.48 -5.56 -8.63
N TYR A 72 -3.87 -4.42 -8.30
CA TYR A 72 -4.43 -3.46 -7.34
C TYR A 72 -4.29 -2.00 -7.80
N ASP A 73 -5.21 -1.15 -7.34
CA ASP A 73 -5.05 0.30 -7.33
C ASP A 73 -4.55 0.78 -5.95
N LEU A 74 -4.89 0.05 -4.89
CA LEU A 74 -4.42 0.27 -3.53
C LEU A 74 -3.85 -1.04 -2.97
N LEU A 75 -2.62 -1.02 -2.49
CA LEU A 75 -2.04 -2.10 -1.68
C LEU A 75 -1.86 -1.60 -0.25
N GLN A 76 -2.39 -2.33 0.74
CA GLN A 76 -1.90 -2.20 2.10
C GLN A 76 -0.57 -2.95 2.19
N ALA A 77 0.53 -2.23 2.37
CA ALA A 77 1.87 -2.83 2.47
C ALA A 77 1.84 -3.93 3.56
N PRO A 78 2.15 -5.19 3.21
CA PRO A 78 2.08 -6.31 4.13
C PRO A 78 2.90 -6.07 5.40
N HIS A 79 2.37 -6.57 6.52
CA HIS A 79 3.00 -6.51 7.84
C HIS A 79 3.57 -5.14 8.20
N HIS A 80 2.76 -4.09 8.05
CA HIS A 80 3.16 -2.72 8.39
C HIS A 80 4.38 -2.19 7.61
N CYS A 81 4.61 -2.65 6.38
CA CYS A 81 5.83 -2.39 5.60
C CYS A 81 7.07 -3.09 6.19
N SER A 82 6.91 -4.36 6.55
CA SER A 82 8.02 -5.18 7.04
C SER A 82 8.95 -5.63 5.92
N TRP A 83 10.24 -5.75 6.21
CA TRP A 83 11.20 -6.38 5.28
C TRP A 83 10.90 -7.86 5.07
N HIS A 84 10.39 -8.55 6.08
CA HIS A 84 10.02 -9.96 5.99
C HIS A 84 8.88 -10.24 5.00
N SER A 85 8.18 -9.22 4.47
CA SER A 85 7.26 -9.40 3.34
C SER A 85 7.97 -9.61 2.00
N LEU A 86 9.24 -9.21 1.89
CA LEU A 86 10.04 -9.16 0.67
C LEU A 86 11.33 -9.98 0.76
N SER A 87 11.74 -10.44 1.94
CA SER A 87 13.04 -11.08 2.15
C SER A 87 13.01 -12.10 3.28
N TYR A 88 13.86 -13.13 3.16
CA TYR A 88 14.16 -14.06 4.25
C TYR A 88 15.24 -13.53 5.20
N ASP A 89 16.09 -12.63 4.72
CA ASP A 89 17.14 -12.00 5.51
C ASP A 89 16.55 -11.02 6.54
N SER A 90 17.20 -10.93 7.70
CA SER A 90 16.89 -9.93 8.72
C SER A 90 17.52 -8.59 8.37
N TRP A 91 16.72 -7.52 8.30
CA TRP A 91 17.23 -6.17 8.07
C TRP A 91 18.21 -5.73 9.16
N SER A 92 17.90 -6.04 10.42
CA SER A 92 18.75 -5.67 11.57
C SER A 92 20.10 -6.38 11.60
N GLU A 93 20.24 -7.53 10.93
CA GLU A 93 21.48 -8.31 10.90
C GLU A 93 22.28 -8.08 9.62
N ALA A 94 21.62 -8.08 8.46
CA ALA A 94 22.26 -7.98 7.15
C ALA A 94 22.33 -6.53 6.61
N GLY A 95 21.45 -5.63 7.06
CA GLY A 95 21.38 -4.27 6.54
C GLY A 95 21.29 -4.25 5.00
N GLU A 96 22.09 -3.41 4.36
CA GLU A 96 22.11 -3.28 2.89
C GLU A 96 22.59 -4.55 2.15
N ASP A 97 23.20 -5.52 2.83
CA ASP A 97 23.55 -6.81 2.25
C ASP A 97 22.33 -7.76 2.18
N ALA A 98 21.19 -7.39 2.76
CA ALA A 98 19.95 -8.17 2.70
C ALA A 98 19.37 -8.22 1.28
N GLU A 99 19.03 -9.41 0.82
CA GLU A 99 18.57 -9.65 -0.55
C GLU A 99 17.03 -9.64 -0.66
N VAL A 100 16.52 -8.99 -1.70
CA VAL A 100 15.10 -9.05 -2.02
C VAL A 100 14.76 -10.37 -2.70
N SER A 101 13.66 -11.00 -2.29
CA SER A 101 13.05 -12.08 -3.07
C SER A 101 12.35 -11.49 -4.29
N GLU A 102 12.95 -11.71 -5.47
CA GLU A 102 12.36 -11.31 -6.75
C GLU A 102 10.98 -11.95 -6.98
N VAL A 103 10.75 -13.14 -6.44
CA VAL A 103 9.47 -13.86 -6.59
C VAL A 103 8.38 -13.20 -5.74
N ALA A 104 8.66 -12.88 -4.47
CA ALA A 104 7.71 -12.17 -3.62
C ALA A 104 7.46 -10.74 -4.13
N ARG A 105 8.54 -10.04 -4.53
CA ARG A 105 8.48 -8.72 -5.15
C ARG A 105 7.62 -8.74 -6.41
N ALA A 106 7.75 -9.76 -7.27
CA ALA A 106 6.94 -9.89 -8.47
C ALA A 106 5.43 -10.02 -8.14
N ALA A 107 5.05 -10.80 -7.13
CA ALA A 107 3.65 -10.85 -6.68
C ALA A 107 3.12 -9.49 -6.19
N LEU A 108 3.94 -8.76 -5.42
CA LEU A 108 3.57 -7.47 -4.85
C LEU A 108 3.65 -6.31 -5.86
N SER A 109 4.29 -6.52 -7.00
CA SER A 109 4.45 -5.51 -8.07
C SER A 109 3.31 -5.49 -9.09
N GLN A 110 2.20 -6.18 -8.82
CA GLN A 110 1.05 -6.22 -9.72
C GLN A 110 0.19 -4.96 -9.59
N THR A 111 0.71 -3.84 -10.10
CA THR A 111 0.07 -2.52 -10.00
C THR A 111 -0.81 -2.20 -11.21
N ARG A 112 -1.93 -1.52 -10.99
CA ARG A 112 -2.61 -0.72 -12.02
C ARG A 112 -1.95 0.67 -12.11
N ARG A 113 -2.15 1.36 -13.24
CA ARG A 113 -1.58 2.70 -13.45
C ARG A 113 -2.06 3.68 -12.37
N GLY A 114 -1.12 4.37 -11.73
CA GLY A 114 -1.37 5.32 -10.64
C GLY A 114 -1.64 4.66 -9.29
N ALA A 115 -1.30 3.37 -9.13
CA ALA A 115 -1.51 2.64 -7.89
C ALA A 115 -0.83 3.31 -6.69
N ARG A 116 -1.40 3.11 -5.50
CA ARG A 116 -0.80 3.59 -4.25
C ARG A 116 -0.53 2.43 -3.32
N ILE A 117 0.66 2.42 -2.74
CA ILE A 117 1.04 1.47 -1.70
C ILE A 117 0.98 2.21 -0.36
N ILE A 118 0.29 1.66 0.62
CA ILE A 118 -0.05 2.31 1.87
C ILE A 118 0.54 1.52 3.03
N ALA A 119 1.51 2.11 3.72
CA ALA A 119 2.02 1.59 4.97
C ALA A 119 1.17 2.12 6.14
N SER A 120 0.42 1.22 6.76
CA SER A 120 -0.35 1.51 7.98
C SER A 120 0.53 1.28 9.21
N CYS A 121 1.51 2.16 9.44
CA CYS A 121 2.49 2.02 10.49
C CYS A 121 2.88 3.38 11.10
N ASN A 122 3.77 3.35 12.10
CA ASN A 122 4.46 4.52 12.60
C ASN A 122 5.38 5.13 11.51
N PRO A 123 5.87 6.36 11.68
CA PRO A 123 6.85 6.95 10.75
C PRO A 123 8.03 6.03 10.49
N ILE A 124 8.39 5.90 9.21
CA ILE A 124 9.44 4.98 8.77
C ILE A 124 10.77 5.73 8.82
N LYS A 125 11.64 5.31 9.75
CA LYS A 125 12.94 5.94 10.00
C LYS A 125 14.03 5.16 9.28
N ASP A 126 15.11 5.85 8.94
CA ASP A 126 16.34 5.24 8.45
C ASP A 126 17.12 4.62 9.63
N ASP A 127 16.57 3.53 10.18
CA ASP A 127 17.17 2.74 11.25
C ASP A 127 17.09 1.23 10.92
N ASP A 128 17.56 0.41 11.85
CA ASP A 128 17.66 -1.06 11.75
C ASP A 128 16.37 -1.78 12.18
N LYS A 129 15.28 -1.04 12.44
CA LYS A 129 14.04 -1.64 12.91
C LYS A 129 13.23 -2.28 11.79
N ASP A 130 12.51 -3.33 12.17
CA ASP A 130 11.52 -3.99 11.33
C ASP A 130 10.43 -4.62 12.22
N PRO A 131 9.13 -4.33 12.04
CA PRO A 131 8.53 -3.31 11.18
C PRO A 131 8.35 -1.94 11.87
N PRO A 132 8.19 -0.84 11.09
CA PRO A 132 8.36 -0.76 9.64
C PRO A 132 9.85 -0.73 9.25
N CYS A 133 10.18 -1.22 8.06
CA CYS A 133 11.56 -1.23 7.55
C CYS A 133 11.78 -0.17 6.46
N ILE A 134 12.89 0.56 6.54
CA ILE A 134 13.29 1.55 5.52
C ILE A 134 13.61 0.92 4.17
N ARG A 135 14.25 -0.25 4.14
CA ARG A 135 14.56 -0.96 2.90
C ARG A 135 13.29 -1.43 2.19
N ALA A 136 12.32 -1.96 2.94
CA ALA A 136 11.01 -2.32 2.40
C ALA A 136 10.28 -1.10 1.81
N LYS A 137 10.32 0.05 2.49
CA LYS A 137 9.77 1.31 1.97
C LYS A 137 10.36 1.66 0.61
N ARG A 138 11.69 1.59 0.45
CA ARG A 138 12.38 1.90 -0.82
C ARG A 138 11.89 0.99 -1.96
N GLU A 139 11.72 -0.32 -1.70
CA GLU A 139 11.16 -1.25 -2.69
C GLU A 139 9.72 -0.92 -3.08
N TYR A 140 8.86 -0.62 -2.10
CA TYR A 140 7.48 -0.25 -2.37
C TYR A 140 7.35 1.12 -3.06
N GLU A 141 8.25 2.07 -2.78
CA GLU A 141 8.36 3.33 -3.50
C GLU A 141 8.68 3.11 -4.98
N GLU A 142 9.66 2.26 -5.29
CA GLU A 142 10.03 1.92 -6.67
C GLU A 142 8.89 1.24 -7.42
N ILE A 143 8.23 0.26 -6.79
CA ILE A 143 7.05 -0.42 -7.36
C ILE A 143 5.95 0.60 -7.70
N ALA A 144 5.65 1.51 -6.78
CA ALA A 144 4.64 2.54 -7.00
C ALA A 144 5.07 3.52 -8.11
N GLU A 145 6.34 3.91 -8.16
CA GLU A 145 6.87 4.85 -9.15
C GLU A 145 6.75 4.29 -10.58
N VAL A 146 7.08 3.01 -10.79
CA VAL A 146 6.93 2.32 -12.09
C VAL A 146 5.47 2.40 -12.59
N ALA A 147 4.50 2.39 -11.68
CA ALA A 147 3.09 2.54 -12.01
C ALA A 147 2.65 3.99 -12.29
N GLY A 148 3.52 4.99 -12.11
CA GLY A 148 3.16 6.41 -12.04
C GLY A 148 2.35 6.74 -10.78
N GLY A 149 2.56 5.97 -9.72
CA GLY A 149 1.83 5.96 -8.46
C GLY A 149 2.58 6.66 -7.33
N SER A 150 2.23 6.30 -6.08
CA SER A 150 2.91 6.85 -4.89
C SER A 150 2.83 5.92 -3.68
N PHE A 151 3.89 5.86 -2.89
CA PHE A 151 3.88 5.28 -1.55
C PHE A 151 3.38 6.29 -0.50
N LEU A 152 2.66 5.82 0.52
CA LEU A 152 2.14 6.63 1.62
C LEU A 152 2.31 5.91 2.96
N CYS A 153 2.98 6.53 3.93
CA CYS A 153 2.91 6.12 5.33
C CYS A 153 1.82 6.92 6.05
N ILE A 154 0.86 6.23 6.68
CA ILE A 154 -0.23 6.91 7.42
C ILE A 154 0.31 7.60 8.67
N GLY A 155 1.30 7.02 9.37
CA GLY A 155 1.93 7.62 10.55
C GLY A 155 2.64 8.95 10.28
N GLU A 156 2.94 9.26 9.02
CA GLU A 156 3.58 10.51 8.61
C GLU A 156 2.56 11.59 8.18
N ARG A 157 1.25 11.28 8.21
CA ARG A 157 0.20 12.13 7.60
C ARG A 157 -0.89 12.58 8.56
N PRO A 158 -1.29 13.87 8.55
CA PRO A 158 -0.69 14.96 7.78
C PRO A 158 0.68 15.39 8.31
N ASN A 159 1.02 14.98 9.54
CA ASN A 159 2.34 15.12 10.14
C ASN A 159 2.52 14.03 11.22
N GLU A 160 3.76 13.71 11.55
CA GLU A 160 4.10 12.63 12.50
C GLU A 160 3.60 12.86 13.94
N LYS A 161 3.37 14.11 14.36
CA LYS A 161 2.97 14.42 15.75
C LYS A 161 1.48 14.18 16.01
N SER A 162 0.67 14.22 14.97
CA SER A 162 -0.78 14.07 15.04
C SER A 162 -1.27 13.41 13.75
N PRO A 163 -0.96 12.13 13.55
CA PRO A 163 -1.42 11.42 12.36
C PRO A 163 -2.95 11.33 12.35
N GLU A 164 -3.54 11.39 11.17
CA GLU A 164 -4.98 11.32 10.97
C GLU A 164 -5.35 10.20 10.00
N THR A 165 -6.60 9.71 10.11
CA THR A 165 -7.13 8.74 9.17
C THR A 165 -7.06 9.25 7.73
N THR A 166 -6.58 8.37 6.85
CA THR A 166 -6.53 8.58 5.40
C THR A 166 -7.78 7.99 4.77
N GLU A 167 -8.51 8.79 3.99
CA GLU A 167 -9.75 8.37 3.33
C GLU A 167 -9.59 8.36 1.81
N PHE A 168 -9.98 7.26 1.18
CA PHE A 168 -10.05 7.14 -0.28
C PHE A 168 -11.50 7.03 -0.72
N GLU A 169 -11.86 7.84 -1.72
CA GLU A 169 -13.15 7.77 -2.40
C GLU A 169 -12.99 7.01 -3.71
N ILE A 170 -13.87 6.03 -3.95
CA ILE A 170 -13.87 5.23 -5.18
C ILE A 170 -14.87 5.82 -6.17
N GLY A 171 -14.38 6.60 -7.12
CA GLY A 171 -15.20 7.14 -8.22
C GLY A 171 -15.04 6.34 -9.52
N GLN A 172 -15.65 6.81 -10.61
CA GLN A 172 -15.58 6.18 -11.95
C GLN A 172 -14.15 6.01 -12.51
N HIS A 173 -13.18 6.77 -11.98
CA HIS A 173 -11.77 6.71 -12.39
C HIS A 173 -10.87 6.03 -11.34
N GLY A 174 -11.47 5.30 -10.40
CA GLY A 174 -10.77 4.61 -9.32
C GLY A 174 -10.51 5.45 -8.08
N PRO A 175 -9.66 4.95 -7.17
CA PRO A 175 -9.47 5.52 -5.84
C PRO A 175 -8.78 6.89 -5.87
N ARG A 176 -9.41 7.86 -5.22
CA ARG A 176 -8.89 9.22 -5.04
C ARG A 176 -8.75 9.51 -3.55
N LEU A 177 -7.57 9.99 -3.16
CA LEU A 177 -7.34 10.46 -1.80
C LEU A 177 -8.23 11.68 -1.54
N LYS A 178 -9.08 11.65 -0.51
CA LYS A 178 -9.86 12.81 -0.11
C LYS A 178 -8.95 13.86 0.50
N SER A 179 -8.82 15.00 -0.17
CA SER A 179 -8.22 16.19 0.44
C SER A 179 -9.20 16.75 1.49
N LYS A 180 -8.80 16.79 2.75
CA LYS A 180 -9.52 17.62 3.74
C LYS A 180 -9.39 19.08 3.28
N ALA A 181 -10.51 19.75 3.04
CA ALA A 181 -10.50 21.18 2.76
C ALA A 181 -9.75 21.87 3.91
N MET A 182 -8.67 22.60 3.59
CA MET A 182 -8.05 23.47 4.58
C MET A 182 -9.14 24.39 5.10
N LYS A 183 -9.41 24.36 6.42
CA LYS A 183 -10.19 25.43 7.05
C LYS A 183 -9.38 26.70 6.81
N ALA A 184 -9.77 27.48 5.81
CA ALA A 184 -9.23 28.82 5.65
C ALA A 184 -9.48 29.51 6.99
N ALA A 185 -8.41 29.84 7.71
CA ALA A 185 -8.52 30.72 8.84
C ALA A 185 -9.07 32.03 8.28
N ALA A 186 -10.34 32.32 8.55
CA ALA A 186 -10.90 33.63 8.30
C ALA A 186 -10.13 34.60 9.21
N ILE A 187 -9.09 35.23 8.67
CA ILE A 187 -8.46 36.38 9.30
C ILE A 187 -9.50 37.49 9.18
N VAL A 188 -10.36 37.61 10.19
CA VAL A 188 -11.14 38.83 10.42
C VAL A 188 -10.16 39.86 10.96
N GLY A 189 -9.37 40.43 10.04
CA GLY A 189 -8.61 41.63 10.27
C GLY A 189 -9.50 42.82 9.96
N ALA A 190 -10.08 43.43 10.99
CA ALA A 190 -10.70 44.74 10.87
C ALA A 190 -9.62 45.76 10.50
N GLY A 191 -9.75 46.41 9.33
CA GLY A 191 -9.05 47.66 9.02
C GLY A 191 -8.00 47.58 7.90
N SER A 192 -8.43 47.83 6.67
CA SER A 192 -8.01 49.01 5.89
C SER A 192 -8.53 48.89 4.45
N VAL A 193 -9.22 49.94 3.99
CA VAL A 193 -9.66 50.08 2.60
C VAL A 193 -8.40 50.30 1.75
N GLY A 194 -7.99 49.27 1.04
CA GLY A 194 -6.96 49.32 -0.01
C GLY A 194 -7.62 49.24 -1.38
N SER A 195 -7.45 50.28 -2.18
CA SER A 195 -8.01 50.48 -3.52
C SER A 195 -7.75 49.32 -4.49
N GLN A 196 -8.78 48.92 -5.24
CA GLN A 196 -8.64 48.05 -6.41
C GLN A 196 -7.80 48.72 -7.51
N PRO A 197 -6.82 48.04 -8.13
CA PRO A 197 -6.32 48.43 -9.44
C PRO A 197 -7.29 47.99 -10.54
N LEU A 198 -7.59 48.93 -11.44
CA LEU A 198 -8.41 48.77 -12.64
C LEU A 198 -7.76 47.81 -13.65
N ALA A 199 -8.61 47.10 -14.39
CA ALA A 199 -8.21 46.33 -15.57
C ALA A 199 -7.97 47.25 -16.78
N HIS A 200 -6.82 47.05 -17.45
CA HIS A 200 -6.57 47.47 -18.84
C HIS A 200 -6.04 46.23 -19.57
N GLY A 201 -6.78 45.68 -20.54
CA GLY A 201 -6.60 45.94 -21.97
C GLY A 201 -5.74 44.80 -22.57
N SER A 202 -6.03 44.18 -23.71
CA SER A 202 -6.90 44.47 -24.86
C SER A 202 -7.29 43.16 -25.54
#